data_AF-A0A7Y2JCL9-F1
#
_entry.id   AF-A0A7Y2JCL9-F1
#
_cell.length_a   1.000
_cell.length_b   1.000
_cell.length_c   1.000
_cell.angle_alpha   90.00
_cell.angle_beta   90.00
_cell.angle_gamma   90.00
#
_symmetry.space_group_name_H-M   'P 1'
#
loop_
_entity.id
_entity.type
_entity.pdbx_description
1 polymer ?
#
loop_
_entity_poly.entity_id
_entity_poly.type
_entity_poly.pdbx_seq_one_letter_code
_entity_poly.pdbx_strand_id
1 'polypeptide(L)'
;NKVAEQYRNQDFYSNDAARVELIDMNSNEYADALEAFESKQKAFIYYEEKLKYEAPSYADHIAIAQKFVTHFKDLTLATQIFKWLIERHKNNPEILKAVAYHLDTIGNYKEAVVAYEHVFRLRPGYAQSYRDLANAYMENNQFKKAWRLYMSYVKQGMDVSNEGIGEMIYNEMEWMYFLRKNQTRIKENFLPKSEDLFEFRNDIRLTMEWNTSEAEFELEFVNPDFRSYVFDHSLVGNQDLITDEKQRGYSSKEFMIEDINDGEWLVNITYKGNKKPEPSYFKLTTYYNWGKANQTKEIKMYRLYKERNKIQLKLFNEQSIAPK
;
A
#
# COMPACT_ATOMS: atom_id res chain seq x y z
N ASN A 1 -22.19 10.51 -11.71
CA ASN A 1 -22.07 10.03 -10.32
C ASN A 1 -22.65 8.64 -10.11
N LYS A 2 -22.13 7.61 -10.81
CA LYS A 2 -22.47 6.20 -10.51
C LYS A 2 -21.86 5.74 -9.18
N VAL A 3 -20.76 6.37 -8.76
CA VAL A 3 -20.06 6.05 -7.50
C VAL A 3 -20.72 6.65 -6.25
N ALA A 4 -21.36 7.82 -6.36
CA ALA A 4 -22.08 8.38 -5.22
C ALA A 4 -23.25 7.48 -4.78
N GLU A 5 -23.82 6.67 -5.67
CA GLU A 5 -24.93 5.77 -5.34
C GLU A 5 -24.48 4.50 -4.60
N GLN A 6 -23.35 3.88 -4.97
CA GLN A 6 -22.87 2.65 -4.32
C GLN A 6 -22.35 2.85 -2.88
N TYR A 7 -22.02 4.09 -2.50
CA TYR A 7 -21.51 4.45 -1.17
C TYR A 7 -22.47 5.37 -0.38
N ARG A 8 -23.70 5.57 -0.88
CA ARG A 8 -24.80 6.21 -0.14
C ARG A 8 -25.38 5.24 0.90
N ASN A 9 -24.58 4.91 1.90
CA ASN A 9 -25.10 4.24 3.08
C ASN A 9 -26.07 5.15 3.83
N GLN A 10 -27.01 4.56 4.57
CA GLN A 10 -27.95 5.31 5.40
C GLN A 10 -27.26 5.93 6.63
N ASP A 11 -26.08 5.42 6.98
CA ASP A 11 -25.32 5.80 8.16
C ASP A 11 -24.58 7.13 7.98
N PHE A 12 -24.48 7.87 9.08
CA PHE A 12 -23.77 9.14 9.16
C PHE A 12 -22.52 8.97 10.02
N TYR A 13 -21.43 9.60 9.57
CA TYR A 13 -20.17 9.65 10.30
C TYR A 13 -20.35 10.36 11.64
N SER A 14 -19.86 9.72 12.71
CA SER A 14 -20.03 10.18 14.10
C SER A 14 -19.02 11.24 14.54
N ASN A 15 -18.09 11.66 13.65
CA ASN A 15 -17.01 12.60 13.97
C ASN A 15 -16.16 12.16 15.18
N ASP A 16 -15.87 10.86 15.24
CA ASP A 16 -15.26 10.17 16.38
C ASP A 16 -13.82 9.69 16.11
N ALA A 17 -13.27 9.95 14.92
CA ALA A 17 -11.89 9.59 14.59
C ALA A 17 -10.88 10.54 15.24
N ALA A 18 -9.90 9.98 15.95
CA ALA A 18 -8.77 10.71 16.48
C ALA A 18 -7.81 11.15 15.35
N ARG A 19 -7.28 12.36 15.45
CA ARG A 19 -6.18 12.82 14.58
C ARG A 19 -4.86 12.46 15.25
N VAL A 20 -4.09 11.58 14.62
CA VAL A 20 -2.78 11.13 15.09
C VAL A 20 -1.75 11.48 14.03
N GLU A 21 -0.64 12.09 14.43
CA GLU A 21 0.44 12.42 13.50
C GLU A 21 1.14 11.14 13.04
N LEU A 22 1.48 11.08 11.75
CA LEU A 22 2.12 9.90 11.16
C LEU A 22 3.47 9.58 11.82
N ILE A 23 4.16 10.60 12.35
CA ILE A 23 5.43 10.43 13.06
C ILE A 23 5.24 9.69 14.39
N ASP A 24 4.15 9.94 15.10
CA ASP A 24 3.87 9.31 16.40
C ASP A 24 3.55 7.83 16.20
N MET A 25 2.76 7.49 15.18
CA MET A 25 2.43 6.10 14.83
C MET A 25 3.67 5.28 14.41
N ASN A 26 4.72 5.95 13.93
CA ASN A 26 5.95 5.32 13.46
C ASN A 26 7.14 5.54 14.41
N SER A 27 6.91 6.08 15.60
CA SER A 27 7.95 6.29 16.61
C SER A 27 8.59 4.96 17.06
N ASN A 28 9.88 5.00 17.39
CA ASN A 28 10.61 3.80 17.79
C ASN A 28 11.86 4.15 18.59
N GLU A 29 11.93 3.69 19.84
CA GLU A 29 13.00 4.06 20.77
C GLU A 29 14.41 3.75 20.25
N TYR A 30 14.61 2.62 19.57
CA TYR A 30 15.91 2.25 19.01
C TYR A 30 16.31 3.14 17.84
N ALA A 31 15.34 3.48 16.99
CA ALA A 31 15.57 4.39 15.87
C ALA A 31 15.81 5.83 16.35
N ASP A 32 15.03 6.30 17.31
CA ASP A 32 15.09 7.66 17.85
C ASP A 32 16.39 7.88 18.64
N ALA A 33 16.91 6.86 19.33
CA ALA A 33 18.21 6.90 20.00
C ALA A 33 19.37 7.22 19.05
N LEU A 34 19.25 6.92 17.74
CA LEU A 34 20.30 7.22 16.78
C LEU A 34 20.50 8.71 16.55
N GLU A 35 19.49 9.55 16.80
CA GLU A 35 19.58 11.00 16.59
C GLU A 35 20.61 11.68 17.51
N ALA A 36 20.97 11.04 18.62
CA ALA A 36 21.99 11.54 19.55
C ALA A 36 23.43 11.42 19.00
N PHE A 37 23.65 10.68 17.92
CA PHE A 37 24.98 10.50 17.35
C PHE A 37 25.38 11.67 16.46
N GLU A 38 26.59 12.19 16.67
CA GLU A 38 27.16 13.32 15.91
C GLU A 38 27.27 13.07 14.39
N SER A 39 27.33 11.81 13.96
CA SER A 39 27.40 11.47 12.54
C SER A 39 26.68 10.17 12.21
N LYS A 40 26.17 10.10 10.97
CA LYS A 40 25.54 8.90 10.43
C LYS A 40 26.46 7.68 10.45
N GLN A 41 27.77 7.86 10.31
CA GLN A 41 28.74 6.76 10.40
C GLN A 41 28.82 6.21 11.82
N LYS A 42 28.88 7.06 12.85
CA LYS A 42 28.88 6.61 14.24
C LYS A 42 27.57 5.91 14.60
N ALA A 43 26.43 6.47 14.15
CA ALA A 43 25.12 5.84 14.31
C ALA A 43 25.06 4.45 13.64
N PHE A 44 25.63 4.32 12.44
CA PHE A 44 25.63 3.06 11.70
C PHE A 44 26.58 2.01 12.30
N ILE A 45 27.74 2.43 12.82
CA ILE A 45 28.63 1.54 13.59
C ILE A 45 27.91 1.03 14.83
N TYR A 46 27.24 1.91 15.58
CA TYR A 46 26.43 1.51 16.73
C TYR A 46 25.31 0.54 16.34
N TYR A 47 24.64 0.78 15.20
CA TYR A 47 23.69 -0.17 14.66
C TYR A 47 24.34 -1.55 14.42
N GLU A 48 25.43 -1.61 13.65
CA GLU A 48 26.08 -2.88 13.28
C GLU A 48 26.65 -3.63 14.49
N GLU A 49 27.21 -2.94 15.48
CA GLU A 49 27.86 -3.54 16.64
C GLU A 49 26.88 -3.88 17.79
N LYS A 50 25.74 -3.19 17.87
CA LYS A 50 24.79 -3.31 19.00
C LYS A 50 23.37 -3.61 18.52
N LEU A 51 22.70 -2.63 17.92
CA LEU A 51 21.26 -2.73 17.64
C LEU A 51 20.90 -3.87 16.68
N LYS A 52 21.81 -4.26 15.78
CA LYS A 52 21.63 -5.41 14.88
C LYS A 52 21.35 -6.72 15.62
N TYR A 53 21.84 -6.85 16.85
CA TYR A 53 21.68 -8.04 17.69
C TYR A 53 20.75 -7.81 18.89
N GLU A 54 20.63 -6.57 19.36
CA GLU A 54 19.84 -6.21 20.53
C GLU A 54 18.40 -5.77 20.21
N ALA A 55 18.15 -5.23 19.01
CA ALA A 55 16.81 -4.81 18.63
C ALA A 55 15.88 -6.04 18.50
N PRO A 56 14.71 -6.04 19.15
CA PRO A 56 13.94 -7.25 19.38
C PRO A 56 13.18 -7.75 18.14
N SER A 57 12.85 -6.87 17.21
CA SER A 57 11.98 -7.22 16.07
C SER A 57 12.44 -6.61 14.74
N TYR A 58 12.00 -7.24 13.64
CA TYR A 58 12.21 -6.70 12.29
C TYR A 58 11.65 -5.27 12.15
N ALA A 59 10.61 -4.93 12.90
CA ALA A 59 9.96 -3.63 12.87
C ALA A 59 10.88 -2.52 13.43
N ASP A 60 11.76 -2.85 14.38
CA ASP A 60 12.75 -1.92 14.92
C ASP A 60 13.84 -1.64 13.89
N HIS A 61 14.33 -2.66 13.20
CA HIS A 61 15.28 -2.49 12.10
C HIS A 61 14.70 -1.70 10.93
N ILE A 62 13.41 -1.87 10.62
CA ILE A 62 12.71 -1.03 9.64
C ILE A 62 12.71 0.44 10.08
N ALA A 63 12.35 0.72 11.34
CA ALA A 63 12.33 2.07 11.88
C ALA A 63 13.73 2.71 11.86
N ILE A 64 14.76 1.95 12.22
CA ILE A 64 16.16 2.38 12.13
C ILE A 64 16.53 2.72 10.69
N ALA A 65 16.20 1.86 9.72
CA ALA A 65 16.46 2.13 8.31
C ALA A 65 15.73 3.40 7.83
N GLN A 66 14.49 3.60 8.25
CA GLN A 66 13.73 4.82 7.98
C GLN A 66 14.41 6.05 8.60
N LYS A 67 14.96 5.95 9.81
CA LYS A 67 15.70 7.05 10.44
C LYS A 67 16.93 7.48 9.65
N PHE A 68 17.65 6.52 9.04
CA PHE A 68 18.74 6.85 8.11
C PHE A 68 18.29 7.68 6.91
N VAL A 69 17.06 7.48 6.42
CA VAL A 69 16.48 8.29 5.35
C VAL A 69 15.99 9.64 5.88
N THR A 70 15.19 9.64 6.96
CA THR A 70 14.45 10.83 7.40
C THR A 70 15.30 11.83 8.15
N HIS A 71 16.20 11.36 9.03
CA HIS A 71 17.09 12.21 9.83
C HIS A 71 18.44 12.39 9.14
N PHE A 72 19.14 11.29 8.81
CA PHE A 72 20.50 11.35 8.27
C PHE A 72 20.58 11.61 6.76
N LYS A 73 19.44 11.61 6.05
CA LYS A 73 19.34 11.80 4.59
C LYS A 73 20.25 10.85 3.80
N ASP A 74 20.42 9.62 4.27
CA ASP A 74 21.30 8.61 3.68
C ASP A 74 20.53 7.35 3.26
N LEU A 75 20.16 7.32 1.98
CA LEU A 75 19.49 6.16 1.38
C LEU A 75 20.41 4.94 1.29
N THR A 76 21.73 5.13 1.20
CA THR A 76 22.68 4.03 1.03
C THR A 76 22.79 3.19 2.30
N LEU A 77 22.93 3.83 3.46
CA LEU A 77 22.96 3.14 4.76
C LEU A 77 21.62 2.46 5.05
N ALA A 78 20.49 3.15 4.82
CA ALA A 78 19.16 2.55 4.93
C ALA A 78 19.03 1.29 4.05
N THR A 79 19.54 1.34 2.81
CA THR A 79 19.50 0.22 1.86
C THR A 79 20.31 -0.98 2.35
N GLN A 80 21.41 -0.78 3.06
CA GLN A 80 22.18 -1.89 3.65
C GLN A 80 21.36 -2.64 4.71
N ILE A 81 20.63 -1.89 5.55
CA ILE A 81 19.74 -2.46 6.58
C ILE A 81 18.59 -3.23 5.93
N PHE A 82 17.94 -2.64 4.90
CA PHE A 82 16.87 -3.33 4.17
C PHE A 82 17.35 -4.59 3.45
N LYS A 83 18.54 -4.59 2.84
CA LYS A 83 19.12 -5.79 2.24
C LYS A 83 19.34 -6.90 3.27
N TRP A 84 19.88 -6.53 4.43
CA TRP A 84 20.04 -7.47 5.53
C TRP A 84 18.68 -8.03 5.98
N LEU A 85 17.65 -7.19 6.10
CA LEU A 85 16.28 -7.63 6.44
C LEU A 85 15.71 -8.61 5.40
N ILE A 86 15.88 -8.32 4.10
CA ILE A 86 15.44 -9.21 3.01
C ILE A 86 16.10 -10.59 3.15
N GLU A 87 17.43 -10.65 3.33
CA GLU A 87 18.15 -11.91 3.46
C GLU A 87 17.80 -12.67 4.75
N ARG A 88 17.72 -11.95 5.88
CA ARG A 88 17.41 -12.52 7.20
C ARG A 88 16.00 -13.13 7.25
N HIS A 89 15.06 -12.55 6.50
CA HIS A 89 13.65 -12.93 6.48
C HIS A 89 13.20 -13.46 5.12
N LYS A 90 14.11 -13.98 4.29
CA LYS A 90 13.83 -14.44 2.91
C LYS A 90 12.77 -15.54 2.77
N ASN A 91 12.36 -16.15 3.88
CA ASN A 91 11.34 -17.19 3.97
C ASN A 91 10.04 -16.71 4.66
N ASN A 92 9.93 -15.43 5.03
CA ASN A 92 8.73 -14.86 5.63
C ASN A 92 8.11 -13.80 4.70
N PRO A 93 7.03 -14.13 3.97
CA PRO A 93 6.45 -13.24 2.98
C PRO A 93 5.79 -11.99 3.59
N GLU A 94 5.29 -12.05 4.83
CA GLU A 94 4.66 -10.89 5.49
C GLU A 94 5.70 -9.84 5.89
N ILE A 95 6.86 -10.28 6.38
CA ILE A 95 7.98 -9.39 6.71
C ILE A 95 8.57 -8.80 5.42
N LEU A 96 8.78 -9.63 4.40
CA LEU A 96 9.26 -9.16 3.09
C LEU A 96 8.31 -8.14 2.47
N LYS A 97 7.00 -8.33 2.60
CA LYS A 97 5.98 -7.36 2.13
C LYS A 97 6.06 -6.04 2.89
N ALA A 98 6.21 -6.08 4.22
CA ALA A 98 6.44 -4.87 5.02
C ALA A 98 7.73 -4.14 4.60
N VAL A 99 8.84 -4.87 4.41
CA VAL A 99 10.11 -4.30 3.91
C VAL A 99 9.93 -3.66 2.54
N ALA A 100 9.24 -4.33 1.61
CA ALA A 100 8.97 -3.82 0.28
C ALA A 100 8.12 -2.54 0.30
N TYR A 101 7.10 -2.46 1.16
CA TYR A 101 6.30 -1.25 1.37
C TYR A 101 7.16 -0.06 1.80
N HIS A 102 8.10 -0.29 2.71
CA HIS A 102 9.01 0.76 3.15
C HIS A 102 10.01 1.17 2.05
N LEU A 103 10.53 0.22 1.28
CA LEU A 103 11.39 0.52 0.13
C LEU A 103 10.65 1.34 -0.94
N ASP A 104 9.37 1.04 -1.21
CA ASP A 104 8.52 1.84 -2.09
C ASP A 104 8.38 3.29 -1.58
N THR A 105 8.12 3.47 -0.28
CA THR A 105 7.89 4.81 0.31
C THR A 105 9.12 5.73 0.23
N ILE A 106 10.33 5.15 0.24
CA ILE A 106 11.59 5.90 0.16
C ILE A 106 12.14 5.98 -1.27
N GLY A 107 11.38 5.52 -2.26
CA GLY A 107 11.76 5.55 -3.68
C GLY A 107 12.85 4.54 -4.06
N ASN A 108 13.16 3.56 -3.20
CA ASN A 108 14.15 2.54 -3.51
C ASN A 108 13.52 1.35 -4.27
N TYR A 109 13.04 1.64 -5.47
CA TYR A 109 12.28 0.70 -6.28
C TYR A 109 13.08 -0.53 -6.73
N LYS A 110 14.40 -0.41 -6.85
CA LYS A 110 15.26 -1.53 -7.25
C LYS A 110 15.27 -2.61 -6.16
N GLU A 111 15.50 -2.23 -4.92
CA GLU A 111 15.47 -3.16 -3.79
C GLU A 111 14.05 -3.60 -3.44
N ALA A 112 13.02 -2.75 -3.67
CA ALA A 112 11.63 -3.16 -3.53
C ALA A 112 11.28 -4.34 -4.47
N VAL A 113 11.71 -4.28 -5.74
CA VAL A 113 11.55 -5.40 -6.69
C VAL A 113 12.17 -6.68 -6.14
N VAL A 114 13.37 -6.63 -5.54
CA VAL A 114 14.00 -7.82 -4.94
C VAL A 114 13.15 -8.42 -3.81
N ALA A 115 12.64 -7.57 -2.90
CA ALA A 115 11.77 -8.03 -1.82
C ALA A 115 10.48 -8.68 -2.36
N TYR A 116 9.81 -8.06 -3.33
CA TYR A 116 8.60 -8.62 -3.94
C TYR A 116 8.87 -9.88 -4.79
N GLU A 117 10.05 -10.02 -5.41
CA GLU A 117 10.45 -11.28 -6.05
C GLU A 117 10.55 -12.43 -5.04
N HIS A 118 11.05 -12.17 -3.82
CA HIS A 118 11.02 -13.17 -2.74
C HIS A 118 9.58 -13.49 -2.31
N VAL A 119 8.72 -12.49 -2.13
CA VAL A 119 7.30 -12.71 -1.83
C VAL A 119 6.64 -13.59 -2.89
N PHE A 120 6.85 -13.26 -4.17
CA PHE A 120 6.31 -14.02 -5.29
C PHE A 120 6.77 -15.47 -5.31
N ARG A 121 8.06 -15.74 -5.03
CA ARG A 121 8.59 -17.11 -4.92
C ARG A 121 7.94 -17.92 -3.79
N LEU A 122 7.66 -17.27 -2.66
CA LEU A 122 7.03 -17.93 -1.51
C LEU A 122 5.52 -18.12 -1.69
N ARG A 123 4.90 -17.28 -2.53
CA ARG A 123 3.45 -17.19 -2.71
C ARG A 123 3.07 -17.10 -4.20
N PRO A 124 3.44 -18.08 -5.06
CA PRO A 124 3.26 -17.98 -6.51
C PRO A 124 1.80 -18.11 -6.96
N GLY A 125 0.90 -18.59 -6.09
CA GLY A 125 -0.54 -18.68 -6.33
C GLY A 125 -1.36 -17.53 -5.74
N TYR A 126 -0.73 -16.59 -5.01
CA TYR A 126 -1.43 -15.43 -4.45
C TYR A 126 -1.59 -14.36 -5.53
N ALA A 127 -2.81 -13.90 -5.80
CA ALA A 127 -3.07 -12.81 -6.72
C ALA A 127 -2.33 -11.52 -6.34
N GLN A 128 -2.20 -11.25 -5.03
CA GLN A 128 -1.44 -10.11 -4.54
C GLN A 128 0.04 -10.18 -4.89
N SER A 129 0.65 -11.36 -4.94
CA SER A 129 2.05 -11.47 -5.34
C SER A 129 2.27 -10.99 -6.78
N TYR A 130 1.33 -11.26 -7.70
CA TYR A 130 1.39 -10.75 -9.06
C TYR A 130 1.25 -9.24 -9.09
N ARG A 131 0.26 -8.71 -8.37
CA ARG A 131 0.00 -7.27 -8.24
C ARG A 131 1.19 -6.51 -7.68
N ASP A 132 1.69 -6.96 -6.54
CA ASP A 132 2.81 -6.35 -5.83
C ASP A 132 4.08 -6.29 -6.70
N LEU A 133 4.47 -7.41 -7.32
CA LEU A 133 5.67 -7.47 -8.15
C LEU A 133 5.52 -6.69 -9.46
N ALA A 134 4.33 -6.70 -10.07
CA ALA A 134 4.07 -5.90 -11.28
C ALA A 134 4.10 -4.39 -10.96
N ASN A 135 3.49 -3.97 -9.84
CA ASN A 135 3.56 -2.60 -9.36
C ASN A 135 5.00 -2.18 -9.09
N ALA A 136 5.80 -3.00 -8.41
CA ALA A 136 7.22 -2.74 -8.21
C ALA A 136 8.01 -2.61 -9.52
N TYR A 137 7.70 -3.44 -10.52
CA TYR A 137 8.26 -3.27 -11.86
C TYR A 137 7.85 -1.95 -12.50
N MET A 138 6.60 -1.51 -12.36
CA MET A 138 6.15 -0.22 -12.90
C MET A 138 6.89 0.95 -12.24
N GLU A 139 7.00 0.96 -10.92
CA GLU A 139 7.74 1.98 -10.16
C GLU A 139 9.22 2.02 -10.56
N ASN A 140 9.80 0.86 -10.85
CA ASN A 140 11.16 0.75 -11.35
C ASN A 140 11.29 0.92 -12.88
N ASN A 141 10.30 1.53 -13.56
CA ASN A 141 10.24 1.77 -15.00
C ASN A 141 10.35 0.53 -15.91
N GLN A 142 10.11 -0.66 -15.37
CA GLN A 142 10.13 -1.95 -16.07
C GLN A 142 8.73 -2.35 -16.57
N PHE A 143 8.03 -1.43 -17.24
CA PHE A 143 6.64 -1.62 -17.72
C PHE A 143 6.43 -2.89 -18.55
N LYS A 144 7.41 -3.27 -19.39
CA LYS A 144 7.35 -4.52 -20.16
C LYS A 144 7.31 -5.76 -19.27
N LYS A 145 8.02 -5.77 -18.13
CA LYS A 145 7.98 -6.90 -17.18
C LYS A 145 6.66 -6.90 -16.42
N ALA A 146 6.20 -5.74 -15.96
CA ALA A 146 4.90 -5.60 -15.29
C ALA A 146 3.76 -6.14 -16.18
N TRP A 147 3.69 -5.67 -17.43
CA TRP A 147 2.69 -6.12 -18.40
C TRP A 147 2.72 -7.65 -18.62
N ARG A 148 3.92 -8.22 -18.78
CA ARG A 148 4.07 -9.68 -18.97
C ARG A 148 3.63 -10.47 -17.75
N LEU A 149 3.89 -9.96 -16.55
CA LEU A 149 3.47 -10.61 -15.31
C LEU A 149 1.95 -10.61 -15.18
N TYR A 150 1.28 -9.50 -15.47
CA TYR A 150 -0.19 -9.47 -15.52
C TYR A 150 -0.77 -10.33 -16.63
N MET A 151 -0.19 -10.30 -17.83
CA MET A 151 -0.64 -11.22 -18.87
C MET A 151 -0.43 -12.69 -18.50
N SER A 152 0.62 -13.04 -17.75
CA SER A 152 0.76 -14.39 -17.21
C SER A 152 -0.30 -14.72 -16.15
N TYR A 153 -0.74 -13.72 -15.37
CA TYR A 153 -1.82 -13.90 -14.41
C TYR A 153 -3.12 -14.26 -15.13
N VAL A 154 -3.50 -13.46 -16.14
CA VAL A 154 -4.70 -13.69 -16.96
C VAL A 154 -4.63 -15.02 -17.72
N LYS A 155 -3.49 -15.35 -18.33
CA LYS A 155 -3.32 -16.60 -19.11
C LYS A 155 -3.40 -17.87 -18.27
N GLN A 156 -3.13 -17.78 -16.96
CA GLN A 156 -3.32 -18.89 -16.03
C GLN A 156 -4.79 -19.10 -15.64
N GLY A 157 -5.70 -18.28 -16.17
CA GLY A 157 -7.13 -18.34 -15.83
C GLY A 157 -7.43 -17.84 -14.42
N MET A 158 -6.50 -17.08 -13.82
CA MET A 158 -6.77 -16.45 -12.53
C MET A 158 -7.78 -15.32 -12.69
N ASP A 159 -8.50 -15.08 -11.60
CA ASP A 159 -9.68 -14.25 -11.62
C ASP A 159 -9.36 -12.77 -11.90
N VAL A 160 -10.02 -12.24 -12.92
CA VAL A 160 -10.01 -10.84 -13.36
C VAL A 160 -11.43 -10.25 -13.39
N SER A 161 -12.34 -10.84 -12.62
CA SER A 161 -13.69 -10.35 -12.36
C SER A 161 -13.69 -8.89 -11.91
N ASN A 162 -14.89 -8.28 -11.93
CA ASN A 162 -15.10 -6.89 -11.51
C ASN A 162 -15.21 -6.76 -9.98
N GLU A 163 -14.45 -7.56 -9.22
CA GLU A 163 -14.43 -7.48 -7.76
C GLU A 163 -13.06 -7.86 -7.16
N GLY A 164 -12.81 -7.31 -5.97
CA GLY A 164 -11.61 -7.58 -5.20
C GLY A 164 -10.33 -7.27 -5.97
N ILE A 165 -9.33 -8.14 -5.85
CA ILE A 165 -8.03 -7.93 -6.50
C ILE A 165 -8.06 -8.08 -8.03
N GLY A 166 -9.01 -8.86 -8.57
CA GLY A 166 -9.17 -9.03 -10.02
C GLY A 166 -9.45 -7.70 -10.72
N GLU A 167 -10.34 -6.91 -10.13
CA GLU A 167 -10.67 -5.56 -10.59
C GLU A 167 -9.44 -4.63 -10.54
N MET A 168 -8.71 -4.63 -9.41
CA MET A 168 -7.52 -3.80 -9.23
C MET A 168 -6.44 -4.11 -10.27
N ILE A 169 -6.16 -5.40 -10.51
CA ILE A 169 -5.18 -5.84 -11.52
C ILE A 169 -5.64 -5.36 -12.91
N TYR A 170 -6.93 -5.51 -13.22
CA TYR A 170 -7.46 -5.09 -14.51
C TYR A 170 -7.35 -3.58 -14.72
N ASN A 171 -7.70 -2.78 -13.71
CA ASN A 171 -7.57 -1.33 -13.73
C ASN A 171 -6.12 -0.90 -13.98
N GLU A 172 -5.15 -1.60 -13.40
CA GLU A 172 -3.72 -1.35 -13.62
C GLU A 172 -3.23 -1.79 -15.01
N MET A 173 -3.80 -2.87 -15.56
CA MET A 173 -3.58 -3.27 -16.95
C MET A 173 -4.13 -2.21 -17.92
N GLU A 174 -5.34 -1.72 -17.72
CA GLU A 174 -5.93 -0.66 -18.53
C GLU A 174 -5.13 0.64 -18.46
N TRP A 175 -4.70 1.04 -17.25
CA TRP A 175 -3.80 2.18 -17.08
C TRP A 175 -2.53 2.04 -17.94
N MET A 176 -1.89 0.86 -17.90
CA MET A 176 -0.72 0.56 -18.71
C MET A 176 -1.02 0.56 -20.22
N TYR A 177 -2.18 0.02 -20.61
CA TYR A 177 -2.63 -0.06 -21.99
C TYR A 177 -2.83 1.34 -22.58
N PHE A 178 -3.53 2.22 -21.87
CA PHE A 178 -3.82 3.57 -22.36
C PHE A 178 -2.63 4.52 -22.23
N LEU A 179 -1.88 4.49 -21.12
CA LEU A 179 -0.89 5.51 -20.80
C LEU A 179 0.56 5.10 -21.01
N ARG A 180 0.84 3.80 -21.17
CA ARG A 180 2.21 3.26 -21.24
C ARG A 180 2.41 2.26 -22.38
N LYS A 181 1.52 2.25 -23.39
CA LYS A 181 1.52 1.32 -24.55
C LYS A 181 2.89 1.10 -25.18
N ASN A 182 3.66 2.18 -25.37
CA ASN A 182 4.99 2.11 -25.98
C ASN A 182 6.02 1.44 -25.04
N GLN A 183 5.97 1.71 -23.74
CA GLN A 183 6.90 1.15 -22.75
C GLN A 183 6.59 -0.32 -22.41
N THR A 184 5.32 -0.70 -22.46
CA THR A 184 4.86 -2.08 -22.21
C THR A 184 5.18 -3.03 -23.35
N ARG A 185 5.26 -2.52 -24.60
CA ARG A 185 5.49 -3.31 -25.82
C ARG A 185 4.49 -4.47 -25.96
N ILE A 186 3.20 -4.14 -25.77
CA ILE A 186 2.08 -5.08 -25.83
C ILE A 186 2.08 -5.81 -27.17
N LYS A 187 2.00 -7.14 -27.12
CA LYS A 187 1.86 -7.99 -28.32
C LYS A 187 0.60 -8.86 -28.26
N GLU A 188 0.08 -9.06 -27.06
CA GLU A 188 -1.09 -9.86 -26.77
C GLU A 188 -2.38 -9.09 -27.13
N ASN A 189 -3.43 -9.84 -27.48
CA ASN A 189 -4.76 -9.27 -27.60
C ASN A 189 -5.31 -9.04 -26.19
N PHE A 190 -5.27 -7.78 -25.76
CA PHE A 190 -5.91 -7.30 -24.54
C PHE A 190 -7.08 -6.41 -24.91
N LEU A 191 -8.23 -6.62 -24.27
CA LEU A 191 -9.45 -5.85 -24.50
C LEU A 191 -9.72 -5.01 -23.26
N PRO A 192 -9.53 -3.67 -23.27
CA PRO A 192 -9.89 -2.85 -22.12
C PRO A 192 -11.40 -2.96 -21.81
N LYS A 193 -11.78 -2.76 -20.55
CA LYS A 193 -13.18 -2.68 -20.10
C LYS A 193 -13.74 -1.28 -20.38
N SER A 194 -12.90 -0.25 -20.23
CA SER A 194 -13.21 1.13 -20.61
C SER A 194 -13.10 1.27 -22.13
N GLU A 195 -14.06 1.96 -22.74
CA GLU A 195 -14.05 2.25 -24.17
C GLU A 195 -12.82 3.08 -24.56
N ASP A 196 -12.48 4.05 -23.71
CA ASP A 196 -11.35 4.94 -23.91
C ASP A 196 -10.73 5.48 -22.61
N LEU A 197 -9.73 6.34 -22.78
CA LEU A 197 -9.03 6.98 -21.67
C LEU A 197 -9.91 7.99 -20.92
N PHE A 198 -10.98 8.53 -21.51
CA PHE A 198 -11.89 9.44 -20.82
C PHE A 198 -12.76 8.68 -19.82
N GLU A 199 -13.34 7.55 -20.23
CA GLU A 199 -14.12 6.67 -19.34
C GLU A 199 -13.25 6.07 -18.20
N PHE A 200 -11.98 5.76 -18.50
CA PHE A 200 -11.07 5.16 -17.51
C PHE A 200 -10.66 6.13 -16.37
N ARG A 201 -10.72 7.44 -16.58
CA ARG A 201 -10.17 8.44 -15.66
C ARG A 201 -11.02 8.59 -14.39
N ASN A 202 -10.33 8.84 -13.28
CA ASN A 202 -10.96 9.14 -11.99
C ASN A 202 -10.20 10.30 -11.32
N ASP A 203 -10.88 11.10 -10.52
CA ASP A 203 -10.23 12.16 -9.73
C ASP A 203 -9.31 11.59 -8.66
N ILE A 204 -9.79 10.57 -7.93
CA ILE A 204 -9.04 9.92 -6.86
C ILE A 204 -9.10 8.40 -7.03
N ARG A 205 -7.96 7.75 -6.83
CA ARG A 205 -7.86 6.31 -6.58
C ARG A 205 -7.08 6.09 -5.30
N LEU A 206 -7.70 5.45 -4.31
CA LEU A 206 -7.09 5.04 -3.06
C LEU A 206 -6.87 3.53 -3.10
N THR A 207 -5.65 3.09 -2.82
CA THR A 207 -5.35 1.67 -2.61
C THR A 207 -4.77 1.48 -1.22
N MET A 208 -5.49 0.75 -0.38
CA MET A 208 -5.01 0.31 0.92
C MET A 208 -4.47 -1.11 0.79
N GLU A 209 -3.28 -1.36 1.32
CA GLU A 209 -2.64 -2.68 1.27
C GLU A 209 -2.04 -3.01 2.65
N TRP A 210 -2.26 -4.22 3.15
CA TRP A 210 -1.79 -4.65 4.46
C TRP A 210 -0.87 -5.87 4.36
N ASN A 211 0.14 -5.96 5.22
CA ASN A 211 1.17 -6.99 5.08
C ASN A 211 0.76 -8.39 5.58
N THR A 212 -0.23 -8.49 6.49
CA THR A 212 -0.67 -9.75 7.09
C THR A 212 -2.17 -9.98 6.98
N SER A 213 -2.58 -11.15 6.46
CA SER A 213 -3.99 -11.54 6.31
C SER A 213 -4.72 -11.74 7.64
N GLU A 214 -4.01 -11.73 8.77
CA GLU A 214 -4.60 -11.88 10.10
C GLU A 214 -5.06 -10.54 10.70
N ALA A 215 -4.70 -9.41 10.09
CA ALA A 215 -5.12 -8.09 10.54
C ALA A 215 -6.64 -7.95 10.44
N GLU A 216 -7.31 -7.65 11.54
CA GLU A 216 -8.72 -7.31 11.57
C GLU A 216 -8.88 -5.81 11.79
N PHE A 217 -9.75 -5.17 11.02
CA PHE A 217 -9.96 -3.72 11.03
C PHE A 217 -11.25 -3.31 10.31
N GLU A 218 -11.65 -2.07 10.50
CA GLU A 218 -12.66 -1.38 9.69
C GLU A 218 -12.02 -0.21 8.96
N LEU A 219 -12.27 -0.06 7.66
CA LEU A 219 -11.99 1.18 6.93
C LEU A 219 -13.31 1.92 6.73
N GLU A 220 -13.37 3.16 7.19
CA GLU A 220 -14.54 4.02 7.03
C GLU A 220 -14.21 5.15 6.05
N PHE A 221 -14.96 5.20 4.95
CA PHE A 221 -14.88 6.25 3.93
C PHE A 221 -16.05 7.21 4.13
N VAL A 222 -15.76 8.47 4.37
CA VAL A 222 -16.75 9.51 4.63
C VAL A 222 -16.78 10.49 3.46
N ASN A 223 -17.96 10.72 2.91
CA ASN A 223 -18.17 11.69 1.83
C ASN A 223 -18.49 13.11 2.36
N PRO A 224 -18.55 14.13 1.50
CA PRO A 224 -18.85 15.51 1.90
C PRO A 224 -20.21 15.72 2.60
N ASP A 225 -21.17 14.81 2.40
CA ASP A 225 -22.48 14.82 3.07
C ASP A 225 -22.46 14.11 4.43
N PHE A 226 -21.27 13.78 4.96
CA PHE A 226 -21.05 12.98 6.16
C PHE A 226 -21.65 11.57 6.08
N ARG A 227 -21.92 11.02 4.89
CA ARG A 227 -22.31 9.62 4.70
C ARG A 227 -21.09 8.74 4.83
N SER A 228 -21.22 7.63 5.56
CA SER A 228 -20.12 6.71 5.85
C SER A 228 -20.33 5.35 5.19
N TYR A 229 -19.37 4.91 4.38
CA TYR A 229 -19.25 3.53 3.94
C TYR A 229 -18.17 2.81 4.75
N VAL A 230 -18.52 1.69 5.39
CA VAL A 230 -17.60 0.89 6.20
C VAL A 230 -17.27 -0.42 5.50
N PHE A 231 -15.98 -0.63 5.27
CA PHE A 231 -15.42 -1.91 4.88
C PHE A 231 -14.92 -2.63 6.13
N ASP A 232 -15.68 -3.62 6.60
CA ASP A 232 -15.31 -4.47 7.73
C ASP A 232 -14.49 -5.68 7.26
N HIS A 233 -13.21 -5.67 7.60
CA HIS A 233 -12.29 -6.79 7.42
C HIS A 233 -12.11 -7.45 8.79
N SER A 234 -13.11 -8.22 9.21
CA SER A 234 -13.05 -9.05 10.42
C SER A 234 -13.73 -10.38 10.18
N LEU A 235 -13.26 -11.42 10.88
CA LEU A 235 -13.85 -12.75 10.72
C LEU A 235 -15.31 -12.78 11.17
N VAL A 236 -15.65 -11.98 12.20
CA VAL A 236 -17.01 -11.91 12.75
C VAL A 236 -17.94 -11.11 11.84
N GLY A 237 -17.47 -9.98 11.30
CA GLY A 237 -18.30 -9.10 10.49
C GLY A 237 -18.41 -9.50 9.02
N ASN A 238 -17.41 -10.20 8.47
CA ASN A 238 -17.36 -10.51 7.04
C ASN A 238 -16.59 -11.80 6.73
N GLN A 239 -17.12 -12.94 7.17
CA GLN A 239 -16.49 -14.25 6.98
C GLN A 239 -16.27 -14.61 5.49
N ASP A 240 -17.21 -14.23 4.61
CA ASP A 240 -17.14 -14.54 3.19
C ASP A 240 -15.97 -13.81 2.52
N LEU A 241 -15.77 -12.52 2.82
CA LEU A 241 -14.59 -11.77 2.36
C LEU A 241 -13.28 -12.40 2.82
N ILE A 242 -13.17 -12.72 4.12
CA ILE A 242 -11.94 -13.33 4.66
C ILE A 242 -11.67 -14.69 4.00
N THR A 243 -12.72 -15.42 3.66
CA THR A 243 -12.60 -16.70 2.94
C THR A 243 -12.12 -16.49 1.51
N ASP A 244 -12.70 -15.52 0.79
CA ASP A 244 -12.30 -15.16 -0.58
C ASP A 244 -10.84 -14.68 -0.63
N GLU A 245 -10.44 -13.80 0.28
CA GLU A 245 -9.07 -13.27 0.39
C GLU A 245 -8.04 -14.38 0.66
N LYS A 246 -8.40 -15.35 1.50
CA LYS A 246 -7.53 -16.52 1.77
C LYS A 246 -7.44 -17.47 0.58
N GLN A 247 -8.53 -17.65 -0.18
CA GLN A 247 -8.55 -18.53 -1.34
C GLN A 247 -7.82 -17.93 -2.54
N ARG A 248 -8.11 -16.67 -2.90
CA ARG A 248 -7.49 -15.96 -4.02
C ARG A 248 -6.13 -15.36 -3.67
N GLY A 249 -5.89 -15.20 -2.38
CA GLY A 249 -4.62 -14.75 -1.86
C GLY A 249 -4.39 -13.26 -2.08
N TYR A 250 -5.16 -12.42 -1.37
CA TYR A 250 -4.95 -10.97 -1.39
C TYR A 250 -5.18 -10.28 -0.06
N SER A 251 -4.68 -9.04 0.02
CA SER A 251 -4.66 -8.20 1.23
C SER A 251 -4.59 -6.74 0.81
N SER A 252 -5.51 -6.35 -0.06
CA SER A 252 -5.66 -4.99 -0.55
C SER A 252 -7.11 -4.65 -0.87
N LYS A 253 -7.43 -3.36 -0.76
CA LYS A 253 -8.73 -2.78 -1.08
C LYS A 253 -8.53 -1.50 -1.86
N GLU A 254 -9.34 -1.34 -2.91
CA GLU A 254 -9.42 -0.14 -3.71
C GLU A 254 -10.68 0.66 -3.39
N PHE A 255 -10.56 1.98 -3.48
CA PHE A 255 -11.67 2.93 -3.44
C PHE A 255 -11.41 4.01 -4.50
N MET A 256 -12.37 4.21 -5.41
CA MET A 256 -12.26 5.20 -6.48
C MET A 256 -13.33 6.28 -6.31
N ILE A 257 -12.97 7.51 -6.67
CA ILE A 257 -13.88 8.65 -6.77
C ILE A 257 -13.73 9.22 -8.17
N GLU A 258 -14.79 9.09 -8.95
CA GLU A 258 -14.90 9.60 -10.33
C GLU A 258 -14.75 11.12 -10.35
N ASP A 259 -15.58 11.79 -9.55
CA ASP A 259 -15.60 13.24 -9.36
C ASP A 259 -15.58 13.55 -7.86
N ILE A 260 -14.54 14.26 -7.42
CA ILE A 260 -14.36 14.57 -6.00
C ILE A 260 -15.44 15.53 -5.48
N ASN A 261 -16.03 16.34 -6.36
CA ASN A 261 -16.94 17.44 -6.05
C ASN A 261 -16.40 18.39 -4.96
N ASP A 262 -17.21 19.35 -4.54
CA ASP A 262 -16.85 20.25 -3.44
C ASP A 262 -16.99 19.54 -2.09
N GLY A 263 -15.98 19.72 -1.22
CA GLY A 263 -16.06 19.32 0.18
C GLY A 263 -15.07 18.23 0.59
N GLU A 264 -15.13 17.86 1.87
CA GLU A 264 -14.11 17.01 2.49
C GLU A 264 -14.48 15.52 2.41
N TRP A 265 -13.51 14.73 1.97
CA TRP A 265 -13.53 13.28 2.08
C TRP A 265 -12.59 12.82 3.18
N LEU A 266 -13.02 11.85 3.98
CA LEU A 266 -12.21 11.26 5.05
C LEU A 266 -12.02 9.77 4.84
N VAL A 267 -10.85 9.27 5.26
CA VAL A 267 -10.56 7.84 5.40
C VAL A 267 -10.14 7.61 6.84
N ASN A 268 -10.89 6.79 7.56
CA ASN A 268 -10.60 6.40 8.93
C ASN A 268 -10.32 4.90 9.02
N ILE A 269 -9.60 4.50 10.08
CA ILE A 269 -9.39 3.09 10.41
C ILE A 269 -9.69 2.82 11.88
N THR A 270 -10.35 1.69 12.15
CA THR A 270 -10.45 1.09 13.49
C THR A 270 -9.70 -0.24 13.48
N TYR A 271 -8.54 -0.31 14.14
CA TYR A 271 -7.72 -1.52 14.18
C TYR A 271 -8.15 -2.47 15.30
N LYS A 272 -8.47 -3.72 14.97
CA LYS A 272 -8.93 -4.75 15.91
C LYS A 272 -7.81 -5.72 16.33
N GLY A 273 -6.63 -5.64 15.71
CA GLY A 273 -5.46 -6.48 16.00
C GLY A 273 -5.17 -7.49 14.89
N ASN A 274 -4.11 -8.30 15.03
CA ASN A 274 -3.70 -9.27 14.00
C ASN A 274 -3.31 -10.64 14.55
N LYS A 275 -3.68 -10.94 15.81
CA LYS A 275 -3.39 -12.20 16.52
C LYS A 275 -1.88 -12.53 16.63
N LYS A 276 -1.00 -11.56 16.39
CA LYS A 276 0.46 -11.70 16.37
C LYS A 276 1.13 -10.64 17.26
N PRO A 277 2.33 -10.90 17.78
CA PRO A 277 3.09 -9.91 18.53
C PRO A 277 3.69 -8.82 17.63
N GLU A 278 3.82 -9.06 16.33
CA GLU A 278 4.34 -8.09 15.37
C GLU A 278 3.27 -7.09 14.90
N PRO A 279 3.66 -5.84 14.55
CA PRO A 279 2.71 -4.86 14.03
C PRO A 279 2.20 -5.23 12.63
N SER A 280 1.02 -4.70 12.30
CA SER A 280 0.52 -4.66 10.93
C SER A 280 0.96 -3.37 10.26
N TYR A 281 1.43 -3.47 9.03
CA TYR A 281 1.81 -2.34 8.19
C TYR A 281 0.76 -2.14 7.11
N PHE A 282 0.24 -0.92 7.03
CA PHE A 282 -0.76 -0.49 6.05
C PHE A 282 -0.16 0.55 5.11
N LYS A 283 -0.06 0.21 3.82
CA LYS A 283 0.31 1.11 2.73
C LYS A 283 -0.93 1.75 2.16
N LEU A 284 -1.08 3.07 2.35
CA LEU A 284 -2.08 3.85 1.65
C LEU A 284 -1.43 4.59 0.51
N THR A 285 -1.75 4.20 -0.72
CA THR A 285 -1.40 4.99 -1.91
C THR A 285 -2.62 5.77 -2.37
N THR A 286 -2.50 7.09 -2.43
CA THR A 286 -3.49 7.98 -3.03
C THR A 286 -2.98 8.45 -4.37
N TYR A 287 -3.67 8.13 -5.45
CA TYR A 287 -3.45 8.72 -6.76
C TYR A 287 -4.43 9.87 -6.94
N TYR A 288 -3.91 11.03 -7.34
CA TYR A 288 -4.68 12.21 -7.73
C TYR A 288 -4.67 12.32 -9.25
N ASN A 289 -5.80 12.69 -9.84
CA ASN A 289 -5.97 12.78 -11.29
C ASN A 289 -5.61 11.46 -11.99
N TRP A 290 -6.11 10.33 -11.46
CA TRP A 290 -5.83 8.99 -11.98
C TRP A 290 -6.26 8.85 -13.45
N GLY A 291 -5.33 8.39 -14.29
CA GLY A 291 -5.56 8.28 -15.73
C GLY A 291 -5.36 9.60 -16.52
N LYS A 292 -5.07 10.73 -15.85
CA LYS A 292 -4.91 12.05 -16.49
C LYS A 292 -3.43 12.42 -16.66
N ALA A 293 -3.15 13.42 -17.50
CA ALA A 293 -1.78 13.86 -17.81
C ALA A 293 -1.03 14.42 -16.59
N ASN A 294 -1.76 15.05 -15.66
CA ASN A 294 -1.26 15.61 -14.41
C ASN A 294 -1.40 14.64 -13.22
N GLN A 295 -1.47 13.32 -13.48
CA GLN A 295 -1.55 12.32 -12.42
C GLN A 295 -0.36 12.45 -11.46
N THR A 296 -0.65 12.50 -10.16
CA THR A 296 0.36 12.42 -9.10
C THR A 296 -0.03 11.34 -8.10
N LYS A 297 0.86 11.02 -7.16
CA LYS A 297 0.54 10.11 -6.07
C LYS A 297 1.23 10.51 -4.77
N GLU A 298 0.64 10.08 -3.68
CA GLU A 298 1.18 10.14 -2.32
C GLU A 298 1.11 8.73 -1.72
N ILE A 299 2.18 8.33 -1.01
CA ILE A 299 2.21 7.06 -0.27
C ILE A 299 2.41 7.38 1.21
N LYS A 300 1.53 6.84 2.06
CA LYS A 300 1.67 6.89 3.51
C LYS A 300 1.75 5.48 4.09
N MET A 301 2.55 5.34 5.14
CA MET A 301 2.80 4.07 5.82
C MET A 301 2.42 4.13 7.28
N TYR A 302 1.41 3.33 7.66
CA TYR A 302 0.90 3.26 9.02
C TYR A 302 1.33 1.94 9.66
N ARG A 303 2.06 2.04 10.77
CA ARG A 303 2.34 0.92 11.67
C ARG A 303 1.23 0.86 12.73
N LEU A 304 0.48 -0.23 12.77
CA LEU A 304 -0.61 -0.46 13.72
C LEU A 304 -0.33 -1.68 14.59
N TYR A 305 -0.42 -1.50 15.90
CA TYR A 305 -0.07 -2.50 16.91
C TYR A 305 -1.07 -2.52 18.07
N LYS A 306 -1.08 -1.48 18.91
CA LYS A 306 -1.90 -1.41 20.13
C LYS A 306 -3.01 -0.37 20.05
N GLU A 307 -3.06 0.38 18.96
CA GLU A 307 -4.11 1.34 18.67
C GLU A 307 -5.45 0.61 18.58
N ARG A 308 -6.45 1.08 19.33
CA ARG A 308 -7.82 0.56 19.33
C ARG A 308 -8.87 1.63 19.05
N ASN A 309 -8.48 2.90 19.12
CA ASN A 309 -9.34 4.01 18.77
C ASN A 309 -9.47 4.11 17.24
N LYS A 310 -10.59 4.66 16.77
CA LYS A 310 -10.73 5.08 15.37
C LYS A 310 -9.73 6.21 15.09
N ILE A 311 -8.95 6.09 14.02
CA ILE A 311 -7.92 7.07 13.62
C ILE A 311 -8.22 7.59 12.23
N GLN A 312 -8.15 8.91 12.05
CA GLN A 312 -8.23 9.54 10.73
C GLN A 312 -6.91 9.34 9.99
N LEU A 313 -6.92 8.53 8.94
CA LEU A 313 -5.76 8.30 8.08
C LEU A 313 -5.58 9.42 7.06
N LYS A 314 -6.67 9.94 6.51
CA LYS A 314 -6.59 10.92 5.44
C LYS A 314 -7.79 11.84 5.39
N LEU A 315 -7.50 13.08 5.03
CA LEU A 315 -8.46 14.08 4.56
C LEU A 315 -7.98 14.55 3.19
N PHE A 316 -8.91 14.70 2.25
CA PHE A 316 -8.66 15.28 0.93
C PHE A 316 -9.94 15.89 0.36
N ASN A 317 -9.80 16.80 -0.59
CA ASN A 317 -10.87 17.63 -1.16
C ASN A 317 -10.46 18.10 -2.57
N GLU A 318 -11.26 18.94 -3.22
CA GLU A 318 -11.03 19.45 -4.57
C GLU A 318 -9.66 20.15 -4.74
N GLN A 319 -9.14 20.79 -3.70
CA GLN A 319 -7.81 21.40 -3.72
C GLN A 319 -6.69 20.36 -3.86
N SER A 320 -6.96 19.11 -3.51
CA SER A 320 -5.99 18.01 -3.58
C SER A 320 -5.69 17.58 -5.03
N ILE A 321 -6.59 17.85 -5.96
CA ILE A 321 -6.41 17.56 -7.40
C ILE A 321 -6.07 18.80 -8.22
N ALA A 322 -6.02 19.98 -7.59
CA ALA A 322 -5.70 21.24 -8.26
C ALA A 322 -4.27 21.23 -8.83
N PRO A 323 -4.02 21.92 -9.96
CA PRO A 323 -2.65 22.12 -10.46
C PRO A 323 -1.80 22.81 -9.39
N LYS A 324 -0.62 22.25 -9.10
CA LYS A 324 0.36 22.82 -8.17
C LYS A 324 1.33 23.76 -8.85
#